data_AF-A0A1R3KUS7-F1
#
_entry.id   AF-A0A1R3KUS7-F1
#
_cell.length_a   1.000
_cell.length_b   1.000
_cell.length_c   1.000
_cell.angle_alpha   90.00
_cell.angle_beta   90.00
_cell.angle_gamma   90.00
#
_symmetry.space_group_name_H-M   'P 1'
#
loop_
_entity.id
_entity.type
_entity.pdbx_description
1 polymer ?
#
loop_
_entity_poly.entity_id
_entity_poly.type
_entity_poly.pdbx_seq_one_letter_code
_entity_poly.pdbx_strand_id
1 'polypeptide(L)'
;MAESRDSTKSSSSSSSGSAAAVQIVYTERPQDEEPEAYHIRTLASVLGSEEAAKEALIYSYKTAASGFSAKLTPEQVAEISKQPGVLQVVPSRTLQLHTGPPTLH
;
A
#
# COMPACT_ATOMS: atom_id res chain seq x y z
N MET A 1 -20.55 -31.90 20.90
CA MET A 1 -21.16 -30.60 20.56
C MET A 1 -20.24 -29.93 19.57
N ALA A 2 -20.60 -29.95 18.28
CA ALA A 2 -19.88 -29.22 17.24
C ALA A 2 -20.66 -27.94 16.98
N GLU A 3 -20.13 -26.80 17.42
CA GLU A 3 -20.68 -25.50 17.03
C GLU A 3 -19.98 -25.03 15.76
N SER A 4 -20.78 -24.97 14.70
CA SER A 4 -20.52 -24.19 13.50
C SER A 4 -20.39 -22.71 13.86
N ARG A 5 -19.35 -22.06 13.32
CA ARG A 5 -19.42 -20.63 12.95
C ARG A 5 -18.81 -20.48 11.57
N ASP A 6 -19.69 -20.49 10.59
CA ASP A 6 -19.44 -19.90 9.27
C ASP A 6 -19.00 -18.45 9.46
N SER A 7 -17.90 -18.10 8.80
CA SER A 7 -17.61 -16.73 8.37
C SER A 7 -16.72 -16.85 7.14
N THR A 8 -17.30 -17.40 6.09
CA THR A 8 -16.83 -17.18 4.73
C THR A 8 -17.16 -15.74 4.33
N LYS A 9 -16.17 -14.83 4.46
CA LYS A 9 -16.25 -13.44 3.98
C LYS A 9 -14.79 -12.95 3.84
N SER A 10 -14.21 -12.69 2.69
CA SER A 10 -14.76 -12.35 1.38
C SER A 10 -13.78 -12.82 0.31
N SER A 11 -14.32 -13.22 -0.82
CA SER A 11 -13.66 -13.19 -2.11
C SER A 11 -13.11 -11.79 -2.41
N SER A 12 -11.83 -11.71 -2.78
CA SER A 12 -11.35 -10.76 -3.79
C SER A 12 -10.20 -11.40 -4.55
N SER A 13 -10.55 -12.35 -5.39
CA SER A 13 -9.74 -12.70 -6.55
C SER A 13 -9.63 -11.45 -7.44
N SER A 14 -8.45 -10.84 -7.51
CA SER A 14 -8.10 -9.89 -8.58
C SER A 14 -6.70 -10.22 -9.09
N SER A 15 -6.54 -11.44 -9.59
CA SER A 15 -5.58 -11.70 -10.65
C SER A 15 -6.20 -11.21 -11.95
N SER A 16 -5.99 -9.94 -12.30
CA SER A 16 -6.13 -9.49 -13.68
C SER A 16 -4.94 -8.60 -14.00
N GLY A 17 -4.17 -8.99 -15.01
CA GLY A 17 -2.83 -8.48 -15.32
C GLY A 17 -2.83 -7.03 -15.75
N SER A 18 -2.98 -6.11 -14.79
CA SER A 18 -2.80 -4.68 -15.01
C SER A 18 -1.51 -4.23 -14.34
N ALA A 19 -0.68 -3.48 -15.07
CA ALA A 19 0.70 -3.20 -14.70
C ALA A 19 0.80 -2.55 -13.32
N ALA A 20 1.52 -3.20 -12.40
CA ALA A 20 1.73 -2.70 -11.05
C ALA A 20 2.62 -1.46 -11.08
N ALA A 21 2.09 -0.33 -10.63
CA ALA A 21 2.77 0.96 -10.58
C ALA A 21 2.97 1.39 -9.13
N VAL A 22 3.98 2.22 -8.90
CA VAL A 22 4.25 2.75 -7.57
C VAL A 22 3.25 3.86 -7.26
N GLN A 23 2.49 3.68 -6.18
CA GLN A 23 1.44 4.57 -5.72
C GLN A 23 1.76 5.02 -4.30
N ILE A 24 1.59 6.31 -4.03
CA ILE A 24 1.75 6.94 -2.72
C ILE A 24 0.36 7.01 -2.09
N VAL A 25 0.16 6.25 -1.03
CA VAL A 25 -1.05 6.20 -0.23
C VAL A 25 -0.83 7.11 0.98
N TYR A 26 -1.63 8.16 1.10
CA TYR A 26 -1.69 9.00 2.29
C TYR A 26 -2.68 8.38 3.27
N THR A 27 -2.24 8.21 4.51
CA THR A 27 -3.06 7.67 5.60
C THR A 27 -3.17 8.66 6.73
N GLU A 28 -4.18 8.48 7.57
CA GLU A 28 -4.23 9.16 8.86
C GLU A 28 -3.10 8.64 9.78
N ARG A 29 -2.58 9.50 10.66
CA ARG A 29 -1.62 9.07 11.68
C ARG A 29 -2.33 8.25 12.75
N PRO A 30 -1.98 6.97 12.95
CA PRO A 30 -2.35 6.30 14.19
C PRO A 30 -1.64 6.99 15.36
N GLN A 31 -2.40 7.42 16.37
CA GLN A 31 -1.85 8.03 17.61
C GLN A 31 -1.44 6.98 18.65
N ASP A 32 -1.96 5.75 18.54
CA ASP A 32 -1.83 4.68 19.54
C ASP A 32 -0.97 3.48 19.10
N GLU A 33 -0.61 3.36 17.81
CA GLU A 33 0.20 2.23 17.31
C GLU A 33 1.33 2.65 16.36
N GLU A 34 2.24 1.70 16.08
CA GLU A 34 3.28 1.90 15.07
C GLU A 34 2.67 2.10 13.68
N PRO A 35 2.98 3.20 12.97
CA PRO A 35 2.39 3.49 11.67
C PRO A 35 2.71 2.40 10.65
N GLU A 36 3.89 1.77 10.77
CA GLU A 36 4.34 0.72 9.87
C GLU A 36 3.49 -0.56 9.99
N ALA A 37 3.12 -0.96 11.21
CA ALA A 37 2.25 -2.11 11.45
C ALA A 37 0.84 -1.86 10.88
N TYR A 38 0.29 -0.67 11.11
CA TYR A 38 -0.99 -0.24 10.55
C TYR A 38 -0.99 -0.28 9.02
N HIS A 39 0.08 0.23 8.39
CA HIS A 39 0.23 0.22 6.93
C HIS A 39 0.28 -1.20 6.36
N ILE A 40 1.09 -2.09 6.96
CA ILE A 40 1.21 -3.48 6.51
C ILE A 40 -0.13 -4.20 6.63
N ARG A 41 -0.85 -4.01 7.73
CA ARG A 41 -2.16 -4.66 7.95
C ARG A 41 -3.21 -4.19 6.96
N THR A 42 -3.22 -2.89 6.65
CA THR A 42 -4.11 -2.30 5.63
C THR A 42 -3.80 -2.85 4.24
N LEU A 43 -2.51 -2.92 3.88
CA LEU A 43 -2.07 -3.52 2.61
C LEU A 43 -2.37 -5.02 2.55
N ALA A 44 -2.15 -5.76 3.65
CA ALA A 44 -2.40 -7.19 3.74
C ALA A 44 -3.88 -7.51 3.52
N SER A 45 -4.80 -6.63 3.98
CA SER A 45 -6.23 -6.79 3.72
C SER A 45 -6.59 -6.67 2.24
N VAL A 46 -5.79 -5.96 1.43
CA VAL A 46 -6.01 -5.79 -0.02
C VAL A 46 -5.24 -6.83 -0.84
N LEU A 47 -4.03 -7.17 -0.40
CA LEU A 47 -3.13 -8.11 -1.07
C LEU A 47 -3.39 -9.56 -0.68
N GLY A 48 -4.12 -9.79 0.42
CA GLY A 48 -4.43 -11.12 0.96
C GLY A 48 -3.38 -11.68 1.92
N SER A 49 -2.17 -11.08 1.98
CA SER A 49 -1.07 -11.57 2.84
C SER A 49 -0.20 -10.42 3.36
N GLU A 50 0.28 -10.55 4.60
CA GLU A 50 1.25 -9.61 5.21
C GLU A 50 2.61 -9.65 4.53
N GLU A 51 3.04 -10.82 4.06
CA GLU A 51 4.29 -10.98 3.32
C GLU A 51 4.23 -10.22 1.99
N ALA A 52 3.15 -10.43 1.23
CA ALA A 52 2.89 -9.69 0.00
C ALA A 52 2.79 -8.17 0.24
N ALA A 53 2.22 -7.75 1.38
CA ALA A 53 2.19 -6.36 1.80
C ALA A 53 3.57 -5.77 2.03
N LYS A 54 4.45 -6.49 2.73
CA LYS A 54 5.84 -6.08 2.95
C LYS A 54 6.64 -6.03 1.65
N GLU A 55 6.39 -6.95 0.71
CA GLU A 55 7.04 -6.96 -0.60
C GLU A 55 6.53 -5.83 -1.52
N ALA A 56 5.24 -5.51 -1.47
CA ALA A 56 4.66 -4.42 -2.23
C ALA A 56 5.03 -3.04 -1.65
N LEU A 57 5.25 -2.96 -0.34
CA LEU A 57 5.65 -1.74 0.36
C LEU A 57 7.07 -1.33 -0.04
N ILE A 58 7.17 -0.20 -0.75
CA ILE A 58 8.45 0.38 -1.17
C ILE A 58 8.99 1.31 -0.08
N TYR A 59 8.12 2.10 0.54
CA TYR A 59 8.54 3.05 1.57
C TYR A 59 7.39 3.37 2.52
N SER A 60 7.67 3.46 3.82
CA SER A 60 6.70 3.90 4.83
C SER A 60 7.07 5.29 5.34
N TYR A 61 6.21 6.28 5.11
CA TYR A 61 6.36 7.63 5.63
C TYR A 61 5.86 7.67 7.08
N LYS A 62 6.79 7.87 8.02
CA LYS A 62 6.52 7.86 9.47
C LYS A 62 6.71 9.19 10.19
N THR A 63 7.29 10.20 9.54
CA THR A 63 7.78 11.43 10.20
C THR A 63 6.89 12.66 9.95
N ALA A 64 6.90 13.20 8.73
CA ALA A 64 6.19 14.44 8.40
C ALA A 64 4.79 14.17 7.79
N ALA A 65 4.69 13.20 6.90
CA ALA A 65 3.44 12.71 6.32
C ALA A 65 3.18 11.29 6.81
N SER A 66 1.93 10.97 7.14
CA SER A 66 1.50 9.58 7.29
C SER A 66 1.09 9.03 5.94
N GLY A 67 1.69 7.90 5.60
CA GLY A 67 1.40 7.22 4.36
C GLY A 67 2.48 6.22 4.01
N PHE A 68 2.33 5.60 2.85
CA PHE A 68 3.30 4.66 2.33
C PHE A 68 3.27 4.65 0.81
N SER A 69 4.42 4.39 0.21
CA SER A 69 4.54 4.07 -1.20
C SER A 69 4.52 2.56 -1.37
N ALA A 70 3.59 2.06 -2.17
CA ALA A 70 3.51 0.64 -2.50
C ALA A 70 3.31 0.41 -3.99
N LYS A 71 3.79 -0.71 -4.49
CA LYS A 71 3.60 -1.14 -5.86
C LYS A 71 2.26 -1.88 -5.97
N LEU A 72 1.27 -1.22 -6.54
CA LEU A 72 -0.10 -1.70 -6.58
C LEU A 72 -0.64 -1.67 -8.00
N THR A 73 -1.53 -2.61 -8.33
CA THR A 73 -2.33 -2.57 -9.56
C THR A 73 -3.46 -1.53 -9.41
N PRO A 74 -4.02 -1.01 -10.51
CA PRO A 74 -5.15 -0.09 -10.44
C PRO A 74 -6.37 -0.68 -9.70
N GLU A 75 -6.56 -2.00 -9.76
CA GLU A 75 -7.61 -2.69 -8.98
C GLU A 75 -7.33 -2.62 -7.48
N GLN A 76 -6.11 -2.95 -7.06
CA GLN A 76 -5.69 -2.86 -5.66
C GLN A 76 -5.78 -1.43 -5.13
N VAL A 77 -5.50 -0.43 -5.96
CA VAL A 77 -5.62 0.99 -5.60
C VAL A 77 -7.07 1.38 -5.35
N ALA A 78 -8.00 0.90 -6.17
CA ALA A 78 -9.43 1.12 -5.95
C ALA A 78 -9.89 0.48 -4.64
N GLU A 79 -9.36 -0.69 -4.28
CA GLU A 79 -9.63 -1.36 -3.00
C GLU A 79 -9.01 -0.60 -1.82
N ILE A 80 -7.75 -0.15 -1.94
CA ILE A 80 -7.06 0.58 -0.87
C ILE A 80 -7.71 1.93 -0.60
N SER A 81 -8.20 2.60 -1.64
CA SER A 81 -8.93 3.86 -1.50
C SER A 81 -10.27 3.72 -0.76
N LYS A 82 -10.79 2.50 -0.60
CA LYS A 82 -12.01 2.21 0.20
C LYS A 82 -11.69 1.89 1.66
N GLN A 83 -10.42 1.68 2.01
CA GLN A 83 -10.03 1.30 3.37
C GLN A 83 -10.18 2.49 4.32
N PRO A 84 -10.72 2.27 5.53
CA PRO A 84 -10.79 3.32 6.54
C PRO A 84 -9.37 3.75 6.94
N GLY A 85 -9.14 5.06 6.99
CA GLY A 85 -7.83 5.65 7.30
C GLY A 85 -6.98 5.98 6.08
N VAL A 86 -7.40 5.64 4.86
CA VAL A 86 -6.78 6.12 3.61
C VAL A 86 -7.40 7.45 3.22
N LEU A 87 -6.58 8.50 3.18
CA LEU A 87 -6.98 9.85 2.81
C LEU A 87 -6.96 10.05 1.30
N GLN A 88 -5.90 9.59 0.64
CA GLN A 88 -5.70 9.79 -0.79
C GLN A 88 -4.68 8.81 -1.36
N VAL A 89 -4.84 8.40 -2.62
CA VAL A 89 -3.84 7.63 -3.36
C VAL A 89 -3.41 8.43 -4.59
N VAL A 90 -2.11 8.64 -4.75
CA VAL A 90 -1.54 9.36 -5.91
C VAL A 90 -0.43 8.53 -6.57
N PRO A 91 -0.32 8.53 -7.90
CA PRO A 91 0.76 7.83 -8.58
C PRO A 91 2.11 8.48 -8.25
N SER A 92 3.06 7.67 -7.80
CA SER A 92 4.41 8.16 -7.56
C SER A 92 5.04 8.50 -8.90
N ARG A 93 5.40 9.76 -9.09
CA ARG A 93 6.25 10.19 -10.19
C ARG A 93 7.69 10.13 -9.69
N THR A 94 8.36 9.01 -9.92
CA THR A 94 9.82 8.98 -9.85
C THR A 94 10.35 9.84 -10.97
N LEU A 95 10.57 11.13 -10.70
CA LEU A 95 11.43 11.96 -11.53
C LEU A 95 12.79 11.27 -11.51
N GLN A 96 13.11 10.55 -12.59
CA GLN A 96 14.47 10.13 -12.87
C GLN A 96 15.28 11.43 -12.93
N LEU A 97 15.90 11.79 -11.81
CA LEU A 97 16.90 12.84 -11.76
C LEU A 97 17.99 12.39 -12.73
N HIS A 98 17.98 12.99 -13.92
CA HIS A 98 19.14 13.03 -14.78
C HIS A 98 20.24 13.71 -13.96
N THR A 99 21.00 12.92 -13.19
CA THR A 99 22.33 13.32 -12.77
C THR A 99 23.14 13.34 -14.05
N GLY A 100 23.12 14.48 -14.75
CA GLY A 100 24.06 14.75 -15.83
C GLY A 100 25.48 14.55 -15.28
N PRO A 101 26.39 13.94 -16.06
CA PRO A 101 27.72 13.61 -15.57
C PRO A 101 28.45 14.88 -15.11
N PRO A 102 29.14 14.84 -13.95
CA PRO A 102 29.99 15.95 -13.55
C PRO A 102 31.17 16.01 -14.53
N THR A 103 31.13 16.95 -15.47
CA THR A 103 32.31 17.31 -16.28
C THR A 103 32.95 18.53 -15.64
N LEU A 104 34.00 18.31 -14.86
CA LEU A 104 34.90 19.36 -14.39
C LEU A 104 36.09 19.41 -15.36
N HIS A 105 36.30 20.59 -15.96
CA HIS A 105 37.41 20.95 -16.85
C HIS A 105 38.59 21.48 -16.02
#